data_AF-A0A1S8WXH5-F1
#
_entry.id   AF-A0A1S8WXH5-F1
#
_cell.length_a   1.000
_cell.length_b   1.000
_cell.length_c   1.000
_cell.angle_alpha   90.00
_cell.angle_beta   90.00
_cell.angle_gamma   90.00
#
_symmetry.space_group_name_H-M   'P 1'
#
loop_
_entity.id
_entity.type
_entity.pdbx_description
1 polymer ?
#
loop_
_entity_poly.entity_id
_entity_poly.type
_entity_poly.pdbx_seq_one_letter_code
_entity_poly.pdbx_strand_id
1 'polypeptide(L)'
;VRCCTWNVGDEGPPEDNLSTLLGINGANPPDILAVGLQEVIEPSDWRKALIKHAHPAGYVLVSFKFNISPTTPHFHNQMKSRNCWAIWMFVFIRRNLLSAITNIESEVTPVGYAGVMGNKGGVSVRFEICGVNVIFLSCHFAAHAERTQDRLNDFWDIIKLQSFRDDDVHTILDHDYVFWMGDLNFRLDGLDKPTVEKLIDRKRFSELISHDQLSRSRRKKLIFIDFLEGDIDFPPTFKFDKGTDQYDS
;
A
#
# COMPACT_ATOMS: atom_id res chain seq x y z
N VAL A 1 -0.83 -5.83 14.71
CA VAL A 1 -1.17 -5.45 13.33
C VAL A 1 -0.13 -6.02 12.38
N ARG A 2 -0.52 -6.52 11.20
CA ARG A 2 0.39 -6.95 10.13
C ARG A 2 0.02 -6.21 8.85
N CYS A 3 0.98 -5.50 8.28
CA CYS A 3 0.83 -4.78 7.02
C CYS A 3 1.65 -5.50 5.94
N CYS A 4 1.06 -5.67 4.76
CA CYS A 4 1.71 -6.24 3.59
C CYS A 4 1.41 -5.35 2.39
N THR A 5 2.43 -5.04 1.59
CA THR A 5 2.24 -4.37 0.30
C THR A 5 2.81 -5.20 -0.83
N TRP A 6 2.14 -5.24 -1.97
CA TRP A 6 2.62 -5.96 -3.16
C TRP A 6 2.12 -5.29 -4.44
N ASN A 7 3.05 -4.81 -5.27
CA ASN A 7 2.77 -4.52 -6.66
C ASN A 7 2.72 -5.85 -7.42
N VAL A 8 1.54 -6.23 -7.88
CA VAL A 8 1.28 -7.55 -8.46
C VAL A 8 1.57 -7.62 -9.96
N GLY A 9 2.05 -6.51 -10.56
CA GLY A 9 2.56 -6.51 -11.93
C GLY A 9 1.54 -6.97 -12.97
N ASP A 10 0.27 -6.61 -12.77
CA ASP A 10 -0.89 -7.01 -13.57
C ASP A 10 -1.29 -8.50 -13.46
N GLU A 11 -0.66 -9.25 -12.55
CA GLU A 11 -0.94 -10.68 -12.36
C GLU A 11 -2.08 -10.95 -11.36
N GLY A 12 -2.73 -12.11 -11.55
CA GLY A 12 -3.66 -12.67 -10.58
C GLY A 12 -2.96 -13.16 -9.31
N PRO A 13 -3.73 -13.49 -8.25
CA PRO A 13 -3.15 -14.09 -7.06
C PRO A 13 -2.45 -15.42 -7.39
N PRO A 14 -1.31 -15.72 -6.75
CA PRO A 14 -0.63 -16.99 -6.96
C PRO A 14 -1.49 -18.17 -6.45
N GLU A 15 -1.22 -19.36 -6.96
CA GLU A 15 -1.81 -20.59 -6.41
C GLU A 15 -1.24 -20.93 -5.02
N ASP A 16 -0.07 -20.39 -4.70
CA ASP A 16 0.64 -20.59 -3.43
C ASP A 16 -0.16 -20.14 -2.21
N ASN A 17 0.20 -20.73 -1.07
CA ASN A 17 -0.42 -20.42 0.21
C ASN A 17 -0.01 -19.03 0.71
N LEU A 18 -0.98 -18.11 0.82
CA LEU A 18 -0.75 -16.74 1.28
C LEU A 18 -0.62 -16.60 2.80
N SER A 19 -0.78 -17.67 3.58
CA SER A 19 -0.78 -17.59 5.04
C SER A 19 0.55 -17.10 5.64
N THR A 20 1.68 -17.39 4.99
CA THR A 20 2.99 -16.86 5.42
C THR A 20 3.09 -15.36 5.16
N LEU A 21 2.64 -14.89 4.00
CA LEU A 21 2.55 -13.46 3.67
C LEU A 21 1.69 -12.73 4.72
N LEU A 22 0.51 -13.29 5.02
CA LEU A 22 -0.43 -12.77 6.00
C LEU A 22 0.03 -12.92 7.46
N GLY A 23 1.09 -13.69 7.73
CA GLY A 23 1.59 -13.91 9.09
C GLY A 23 0.63 -14.69 9.99
N ILE A 24 -0.31 -15.47 9.42
CA ILE A 24 -1.33 -16.20 10.19
C ILE A 24 -0.87 -17.61 10.61
N ASN A 25 0.27 -18.08 10.10
CA ASN A 25 0.87 -19.37 10.47
C ASN A 25 1.77 -19.29 11.73
N GLY A 26 1.98 -18.10 12.29
CA GLY A 26 2.88 -17.90 13.43
C GLY A 26 2.25 -18.24 14.79
N ALA A 27 3.10 -18.37 15.82
CA ALA A 27 2.65 -18.64 17.20
C ALA A 27 1.75 -17.53 17.78
N ASN A 28 1.96 -16.29 17.35
CA ASN A 28 1.17 -15.13 17.73
C ASN A 28 0.63 -14.43 16.46
N PRO A 29 -0.48 -14.91 15.88
CA PRO A 29 -1.07 -14.28 14.70
C PRO A 29 -1.53 -12.86 15.06
N PRO A 30 -1.43 -11.88 14.13
CA PRO A 30 -1.83 -10.50 14.39
C PRO A 30 -3.35 -10.36 14.60
N ASP A 31 -3.81 -9.30 15.25
CA ASP A 31 -5.25 -9.02 15.38
C ASP A 31 -5.88 -8.40 14.13
N ILE A 32 -5.06 -7.70 13.34
CA ILE A 32 -5.44 -6.93 12.16
C ILE A 32 -4.46 -7.24 11.04
N LEU A 33 -4.97 -7.59 9.87
CA LEU A 33 -4.23 -7.77 8.62
C LEU A 33 -4.59 -6.62 7.69
N ALA A 34 -3.61 -5.91 7.15
CA ALA A 34 -3.79 -4.91 6.11
C ALA A 34 -2.96 -5.30 4.89
N VAL A 35 -3.61 -5.48 3.74
CA VAL A 35 -2.97 -5.88 2.49
C VAL A 35 -3.22 -4.81 1.43
N GLY A 36 -2.17 -4.07 1.09
CA GLY A 36 -2.16 -3.09 0.02
C GLY A 36 -1.66 -3.71 -1.27
N LEU A 37 -2.43 -3.66 -2.35
CA LEU A 37 -2.01 -4.15 -3.66
C LEU A 37 -1.94 -3.00 -4.67
N GLN A 38 -1.00 -3.08 -5.61
CA GLN A 38 -0.86 -2.16 -6.75
C GLN A 38 -0.80 -2.96 -8.06
N GLU A 39 -1.17 -2.35 -9.19
CA GLU A 39 -1.25 -3.03 -10.51
C GLU A 39 -2.19 -4.24 -10.50
N VAL A 40 -3.31 -4.13 -9.78
CA VAL A 40 -4.35 -5.15 -9.77
C VAL A 40 -5.27 -5.00 -10.98
N ILE A 41 -5.34 -6.02 -11.84
CA ILE A 41 -6.35 -6.10 -12.91
C ILE A 41 -7.69 -6.62 -12.38
N GLU A 42 -7.69 -7.81 -11.76
CA GLU A 42 -8.91 -8.49 -11.28
C GLU A 42 -8.98 -8.51 -9.74
N PRO A 43 -9.51 -7.48 -9.09
CA PRO A 43 -9.56 -7.40 -7.63
C PRO A 43 -10.47 -8.45 -7.00
N SER A 44 -11.43 -8.97 -7.77
CA SER A 44 -12.34 -10.01 -7.29
C SER A 44 -11.62 -11.33 -7.00
N ASP A 45 -10.57 -11.64 -7.77
CA ASP A 45 -9.80 -12.88 -7.59
C ASP A 45 -8.84 -12.75 -6.42
N TRP A 46 -8.15 -11.62 -6.29
CA TRP A 46 -7.36 -11.29 -5.10
C TRP A 46 -8.19 -11.34 -3.82
N ARG A 47 -9.40 -10.76 -3.83
CA ARG A 47 -10.31 -10.83 -2.69
C ARG A 47 -10.65 -12.28 -2.32
N LYS A 48 -11.00 -13.13 -3.29
CA LYS A 48 -11.30 -14.55 -3.04
C LYS A 48 -10.08 -15.27 -2.47
N ALA A 49 -8.89 -15.05 -3.04
CA ALA A 49 -7.66 -15.69 -2.60
C ALA A 49 -7.29 -15.29 -1.16
N LEU A 50 -7.40 -14.01 -0.81
CA LEU A 50 -7.14 -13.54 0.55
C LEU A 50 -8.17 -14.09 1.54
N ILE A 51 -9.47 -14.07 1.21
CA ILE A 51 -10.53 -14.64 2.06
C ILE A 51 -10.34 -16.13 2.28
N LYS A 52 -9.97 -16.89 1.24
CA LYS A 52 -9.72 -18.35 1.30
C LYS A 52 -8.73 -18.71 2.41
N HIS A 53 -7.74 -17.87 2.68
CA HIS A 53 -6.74 -18.08 3.73
C HIS A 53 -7.12 -17.41 5.06
N ALA A 54 -7.63 -16.18 5.02
CA ALA A 54 -7.90 -15.40 6.23
C ALA A 54 -9.14 -15.89 7.01
N HIS A 55 -10.23 -16.28 6.34
CA HIS A 55 -11.47 -16.69 7.01
C HIS A 55 -11.30 -17.93 7.90
N PRO A 56 -10.69 -19.04 7.42
CA PRO A 56 -10.44 -20.22 8.25
C PRO A 56 -9.58 -19.92 9.47
N ALA A 57 -8.69 -18.92 9.39
CA ALA A 57 -7.88 -18.45 10.52
C ALA A 57 -8.61 -17.49 11.47
N GLY A 58 -9.93 -17.32 11.31
CA GLY A 58 -10.76 -16.53 12.23
C GLY A 58 -10.80 -15.03 11.95
N TYR A 59 -10.35 -14.59 10.77
CA TYR A 59 -10.43 -13.18 10.36
C TYR A 59 -11.67 -12.91 9.52
N VAL A 60 -12.13 -11.66 9.53
CA VAL A 60 -13.25 -11.16 8.72
C VAL A 60 -12.79 -9.90 7.99
N LEU A 61 -13.07 -9.84 6.69
CA LEU A 61 -12.81 -8.66 5.88
C LEU A 61 -13.75 -7.52 6.32
N VAL A 62 -13.18 -6.43 6.81
CA VAL A 62 -13.92 -5.22 7.20
C VAL A 62 -13.84 -4.11 6.14
N SER A 63 -12.98 -4.30 5.14
CA SER A 63 -12.91 -3.43 3.97
C SER A 63 -14.24 -3.50 3.20
N PHE A 64 -14.91 -2.34 3.18
CA PHE A 64 -16.18 -2.12 2.51
C PHE A 64 -15.96 -1.97 1.00
N LYS A 65 -16.92 -2.51 0.24
CA LYS A 65 -17.01 -2.45 -1.22
C LYS A 65 -16.73 -1.03 -1.76
N PHE A 66 -15.78 -0.89 -2.67
CA PHE A 66 -16.03 -0.06 -3.86
C PHE A 66 -17.13 -0.73 -4.67
N ASN A 67 -18.40 -0.42 -4.36
CA ASN A 67 -19.51 -0.80 -5.20
C ASN A 67 -19.55 0.17 -6.38
N ILE A 68 -18.57 0.08 -7.27
CA ILE A 68 -18.71 0.62 -8.62
C ILE A 68 -19.57 -0.41 -9.39
N SER A 69 -20.85 -0.50 -9.03
CA SER A 69 -21.78 -1.31 -9.82
C SER A 69 -21.93 -0.64 -11.19
N PRO A 70 -21.76 -1.37 -12.30
CA PRO A 70 -22.01 -0.85 -13.65
C PRO A 70 -23.50 -0.54 -13.91
N THR A 71 -24.38 -0.79 -12.94
CA THR A 71 -25.84 -0.65 -13.11
C THR A 71 -26.41 0.75 -12.83
N THR A 72 -25.57 1.76 -12.55
CA THR A 72 -26.04 3.15 -12.53
C THR A 72 -25.67 3.80 -13.87
N PRO A 73 -26.63 4.07 -14.79
CA PRO A 73 -26.32 4.54 -16.14
C PRO A 73 -25.56 5.87 -16.18
N HIS A 74 -25.62 6.66 -15.11
CA HIS A 74 -24.86 7.91 -14.96
C HIS A 74 -23.42 7.73 -14.47
N PHE A 75 -23.08 6.58 -13.88
CA PHE A 75 -21.72 6.30 -13.41
C PHE A 75 -20.82 5.70 -14.49
N HIS A 76 -21.37 5.13 -15.56
CA HIS A 76 -20.55 4.60 -16.66
C HIS A 76 -19.73 5.71 -17.37
N ASN A 77 -20.26 6.93 -17.40
CA ASN A 77 -19.57 8.10 -17.95
C ASN A 77 -18.68 8.83 -16.92
N GLN A 78 -18.91 8.64 -15.60
CA GLN A 78 -18.03 9.16 -14.52
C GLN A 78 -16.94 8.18 -14.08
N MET A 79 -17.03 6.90 -14.44
CA MET A 79 -15.96 5.93 -14.22
C MET A 79 -14.69 6.35 -14.97
N LYS A 80 -14.83 6.97 -16.15
CA LYS A 80 -13.71 7.59 -16.87
C LYS A 80 -13.02 8.73 -16.09
N SER A 81 -13.53 9.20 -14.94
CA SER A 81 -13.02 10.39 -14.24
C SER A 81 -12.53 10.19 -12.79
N ARG A 82 -12.36 8.96 -12.28
CA ARG A 82 -11.75 8.72 -10.95
C ARG A 82 -10.67 7.62 -11.05
N ASN A 83 -9.40 8.02 -11.13
CA ASN A 83 -8.31 7.17 -11.63
C ASN A 83 -7.36 6.64 -10.55
N CYS A 84 -7.75 5.56 -9.87
CA CYS A 84 -6.87 4.72 -9.03
C CYS A 84 -7.17 3.21 -9.22
N TRP A 85 -7.50 2.80 -10.44
CA TRP A 85 -8.15 1.51 -10.75
C TRP A 85 -7.38 0.26 -10.29
N ALA A 86 -6.07 0.38 -10.12
CA ALA A 86 -5.19 -0.74 -9.84
C ALA A 86 -4.63 -0.76 -8.41
N ILE A 87 -5.11 0.11 -7.53
CA ILE A 87 -4.66 0.18 -6.13
C ILE A 87 -5.78 -0.33 -5.23
N TRP A 88 -5.47 -1.26 -4.33
CA TRP A 88 -6.46 -1.87 -3.44
C TRP A 88 -5.94 -1.95 -2.01
N MET A 89 -6.87 -1.86 -1.06
CA MET A 89 -6.62 -2.05 0.37
C MET A 89 -7.62 -3.05 0.95
N PHE A 90 -7.11 -4.18 1.43
CA PHE A 90 -7.90 -5.19 2.13
C PHE A 90 -7.52 -5.21 3.60
N VAL A 91 -8.46 -4.84 4.46
CA VAL A 91 -8.28 -4.92 5.91
C VAL A 91 -9.14 -6.04 6.48
N PHE A 92 -8.50 -6.97 7.18
CA PHE A 92 -9.15 -8.05 7.91
C PHE A 92 -8.90 -7.88 9.40
N ILE A 93 -9.92 -8.17 10.19
CA ILE A 93 -9.89 -8.09 11.65
C ILE A 93 -10.28 -9.44 12.22
N ARG A 94 -9.63 -9.86 13.31
CA ARG A 94 -10.04 -11.08 14.02
C ARG A 94 -11.50 -10.99 14.46
N ARG A 95 -12.24 -12.07 14.28
CA ARG A 95 -13.69 -12.13 14.49
C ARG A 95 -14.12 -11.69 15.90
N ASN A 96 -13.33 -12.01 16.91
CA ASN A 96 -13.62 -11.64 18.31
C ASN A 96 -13.49 -10.13 18.60
N LEU A 97 -12.90 -9.35 17.70
CA LEU A 97 -12.75 -7.90 17.84
C LEU A 97 -13.81 -7.12 17.06
N LEU A 98 -14.61 -7.77 16.20
CA LEU A 98 -15.56 -7.08 15.31
C LEU A 98 -16.58 -6.22 16.05
N SER A 99 -17.03 -6.63 17.23
CA SER A 99 -17.99 -5.85 18.03
C SER A 99 -17.41 -4.55 18.58
N ALA A 100 -16.08 -4.41 18.58
CA ALA A 100 -15.38 -3.22 19.03
C ALA A 100 -15.01 -2.27 17.87
N ILE A 101 -15.33 -2.63 16.63
CA ILE A 101 -15.04 -1.82 15.44
C ILE A 101 -16.21 -0.90 15.13
N THR A 102 -15.92 0.39 15.03
CA THR A 102 -16.87 1.45 14.66
C THR A 102 -16.26 2.36 13.60
N ASN A 103 -17.07 3.29 13.06
CA ASN A 103 -16.60 4.40 12.23
C ASN A 103 -15.70 4.00 11.04
N ILE A 104 -16.03 2.88 10.39
CA ILE A 104 -15.29 2.38 9.22
C ILE A 104 -15.53 3.30 8.02
N GLU A 105 -14.45 3.83 7.44
CA GLU A 105 -14.49 4.67 6.25
C GLU A 105 -13.33 4.34 5.31
N SER A 106 -13.45 4.75 4.05
CA SER A 106 -12.41 4.54 3.03
C SER A 106 -12.38 5.69 2.06
N GLU A 107 -11.19 6.16 1.70
CA GLU A 107 -11.00 7.27 0.76
C GLU A 107 -10.01 6.93 -0.35
N VAL A 108 -10.13 7.65 -1.47
CA VAL A 108 -9.26 7.49 -2.64
C VAL A 108 -8.86 8.83 -3.21
N THR A 109 -7.55 8.99 -3.44
CA THR A 109 -6.98 10.18 -4.05
C THR A 109 -6.20 9.81 -5.31
N PRO A 110 -6.70 10.17 -6.51
CA PRO A 110 -5.90 10.07 -7.73
C PRO A 110 -4.81 11.14 -7.73
N VAL A 111 -3.60 10.75 -8.11
CA VAL A 111 -2.44 11.66 -8.26
C VAL A 111 -1.77 11.46 -9.63
N GLY A 112 -1.01 12.45 -10.10
CA GLY A 112 -0.34 12.42 -11.40
C GLY A 112 -0.12 13.79 -12.03
N TYR A 113 0.86 13.89 -12.93
CA TYR A 113 1.27 15.15 -13.54
C TYR A 113 0.15 15.79 -14.38
N ALA A 114 -0.12 17.08 -14.15
CA ALA A 114 -1.01 17.94 -14.93
C ALA A 114 -2.46 17.47 -15.11
N GLY A 115 -3.02 16.71 -14.16
CA GLY A 115 -4.40 16.21 -14.26
C GLY A 115 -4.59 15.12 -15.32
N VAL A 116 -3.50 14.57 -15.87
CA VAL A 116 -3.53 13.43 -16.79
C VAL A 116 -3.63 12.13 -15.97
N MET A 117 -4.88 11.79 -15.65
CA MET A 117 -5.49 10.45 -15.67
C MET A 117 -4.51 9.26 -15.78
N GLY A 118 -4.07 8.68 -14.65
CA GLY A 118 -3.18 7.50 -14.57
C GLY A 118 -3.51 6.57 -13.39
N ASN A 119 -2.80 5.44 -13.25
CA ASN A 119 -3.02 4.41 -12.22
C ASN A 119 -2.32 4.70 -10.87
N LYS A 120 -2.03 5.98 -10.58
CA LYS A 120 -1.29 6.45 -9.41
C LYS A 120 -2.22 7.10 -8.39
N GLY A 121 -1.90 6.97 -7.12
CA GLY A 121 -2.74 7.53 -6.06
C GLY A 121 -2.54 6.88 -4.71
N GLY A 122 -3.51 7.13 -3.83
CA GLY A 122 -3.61 6.52 -2.51
C GLY A 122 -5.03 6.03 -2.23
N VAL A 123 -5.14 4.84 -1.66
CA VAL A 123 -6.38 4.26 -1.12
C VAL A 123 -6.21 4.09 0.37
N SER A 124 -7.19 4.51 1.16
CA SER A 124 -7.17 4.34 2.61
C SER A 124 -8.39 3.60 3.14
N VAL A 125 -8.21 2.92 4.28
CA VAL A 125 -9.29 2.36 5.10
C VAL A 125 -8.99 2.74 6.54
N ARG A 126 -9.94 3.43 7.18
CA ARG A 126 -9.89 3.79 8.60
C ARG A 126 -11.04 3.19 9.37
N PHE A 127 -10.85 3.04 10.67
CA PHE A 127 -11.88 2.66 11.62
C PHE A 127 -11.43 3.03 13.04
N GLU A 128 -12.39 3.01 13.96
CA GLU A 128 -12.12 3.07 15.39
C GLU A 128 -12.19 1.66 15.98
N ILE A 129 -11.25 1.34 16.87
CA ILE A 129 -11.23 0.10 17.65
C ILE A 129 -11.01 0.45 19.12
N CYS A 130 -11.98 0.14 19.98
CA CYS A 130 -11.90 0.43 21.42
C CYS A 130 -11.52 1.90 21.74
N GLY A 131 -12.05 2.88 21.00
CA GLY A 131 -11.72 4.30 21.19
C GLY A 131 -10.40 4.74 20.55
N VAL A 132 -9.71 3.88 19.82
CA VAL A 132 -8.46 4.19 19.10
C VAL A 132 -8.74 4.29 17.61
N ASN A 133 -8.37 5.41 16.99
CA ASN A 133 -8.54 5.66 15.57
C ASN A 133 -7.33 5.16 14.79
N VAL A 134 -7.56 4.26 13.85
CA VAL A 134 -6.51 3.61 13.05
C VAL A 134 -6.81 3.77 11.57
N ILE A 135 -5.79 4.10 10.79
CA ILE A 135 -5.87 4.20 9.32
C ILE A 135 -4.76 3.42 8.64
N PHE A 136 -5.11 2.78 7.53
CA PHE A 136 -4.20 2.07 6.63
C PHE A 136 -4.25 2.70 5.25
N LEU A 137 -3.09 2.99 4.65
CA LEU A 137 -2.96 3.55 3.31
C LEU A 137 -2.11 2.65 2.41
N SER A 138 -2.57 2.46 1.18
CA SER A 138 -1.84 1.79 0.10
C SER A 138 -1.70 2.80 -1.03
N CYS A 139 -0.47 3.09 -1.43
CA CYS A 139 -0.17 4.07 -2.46
C CYS A 139 0.56 3.46 -3.65
N HIS A 140 0.45 4.11 -4.79
CA HIS A 140 1.27 3.89 -5.97
C HIS A 140 1.71 5.26 -6.49
N PHE A 141 2.96 5.66 -6.23
CA PHE A 141 3.47 6.98 -6.61
C PHE A 141 4.12 6.97 -8.01
N ALA A 142 4.38 8.17 -8.53
CA ALA A 142 5.03 8.40 -9.82
C ALA A 142 6.26 7.51 -10.03
N ALA A 143 6.26 6.77 -11.14
CA ALA A 143 7.33 5.87 -11.55
C ALA A 143 8.53 6.63 -12.13
N HIS A 144 9.63 5.91 -12.39
CA HIS A 144 10.90 6.39 -12.95
C HIS A 144 11.79 7.17 -11.97
N ALA A 145 13.11 7.01 -12.12
CA ALA A 145 14.08 7.44 -11.12
C ALA A 145 14.14 8.96 -10.95
N GLU A 146 14.02 9.70 -12.06
CA GLU A 146 14.09 11.16 -12.11
C GLU A 146 12.88 11.87 -11.48
N ARG A 147 11.79 11.14 -11.22
CA ARG A 147 10.49 11.68 -10.77
C ARG A 147 10.37 11.85 -9.26
N THR A 148 11.49 12.10 -8.57
CA THR A 148 11.49 12.26 -7.10
C THR A 148 10.58 13.39 -6.64
N GLN A 149 10.58 14.53 -7.34
CA GLN A 149 9.71 15.66 -6.99
C GLN A 149 8.23 15.33 -7.18
N ASP A 150 7.87 14.59 -8.23
CA ASP A 150 6.49 14.17 -8.48
C ASP A 150 6.01 13.23 -7.36
N ARG A 151 6.85 12.30 -6.88
CA ARG A 151 6.51 11.46 -5.70
C ARG A 151 6.30 12.27 -4.41
N LEU A 152 7.08 13.34 -4.21
CA LEU A 152 6.85 14.24 -3.08
C LEU A 152 5.50 14.95 -3.21
N ASN A 153 5.15 15.40 -4.41
CA ASN A 153 3.86 16.04 -4.67
C ASN A 153 2.71 15.05 -4.44
N ASP A 154 2.82 13.81 -4.95
CA ASP A 154 1.83 12.75 -4.75
C ASP A 154 1.53 12.52 -3.27
N PHE A 155 2.57 12.46 -2.42
CA PHE A 155 2.41 12.32 -0.97
C PHE A 155 1.62 13.49 -0.36
N TRP A 156 2.00 14.73 -0.69
CA TRP A 156 1.35 15.91 -0.12
C TRP A 156 -0.09 16.08 -0.62
N ASP A 157 -0.36 15.71 -1.88
CA ASP A 157 -1.71 15.70 -2.43
C ASP A 157 -2.59 14.69 -1.68
N ILE A 158 -2.10 13.48 -1.39
CA ILE A 158 -2.86 12.50 -0.60
C ILE A 158 -3.15 13.00 0.81
N ILE A 159 -2.14 13.54 1.51
CA ILE A 159 -2.31 14.14 2.85
C ILE A 159 -3.37 15.25 2.83
N LYS A 160 -3.36 16.10 1.79
CA LYS A 160 -4.23 17.28 1.70
C LYS A 160 -5.64 16.95 1.27
N LEU A 161 -5.83 15.93 0.41
CA LEU A 161 -7.09 15.68 -0.27
C LEU A 161 -7.95 14.60 0.39
N GLN A 162 -7.37 13.67 1.17
CA GLN A 162 -8.18 12.70 1.91
C GLN A 162 -8.75 13.34 3.18
N SER A 163 -10.06 13.22 3.33
CA SER A 163 -10.79 13.68 4.50
C SER A 163 -11.88 12.67 4.87
N PHE A 164 -12.24 12.61 6.15
CA PHE A 164 -13.18 11.66 6.71
C PHE A 164 -14.35 12.39 7.37
N ARG A 165 -15.47 11.69 7.62
CA ARG A 165 -16.69 12.33 8.14
C ARG A 165 -16.63 12.66 9.62
N ASP A 166 -15.68 12.07 10.33
CA ASP A 166 -15.43 12.31 11.75
C ASP A 166 -14.73 13.66 11.95
N ASP A 167 -15.40 14.62 12.57
CA ASP A 167 -14.85 15.98 12.76
C ASP A 167 -13.64 15.99 13.70
N ASP A 168 -13.57 15.05 14.66
CA ASP A 168 -12.44 14.93 15.59
C ASP A 168 -11.23 14.24 14.92
N VAL A 169 -11.46 13.53 13.82
CA VAL A 169 -10.45 12.73 13.10
C VAL A 169 -10.62 12.91 11.59
N HIS A 170 -10.57 14.17 11.16
CA HIS A 170 -10.98 14.57 9.83
C HIS A 170 -9.93 14.28 8.75
N THR A 171 -8.64 14.32 9.09
CA THR A 171 -7.52 14.12 8.16
C THR A 171 -6.75 12.84 8.45
N ILE A 172 -5.87 12.42 7.53
CA ILE A 172 -5.02 11.24 7.72
C ILE A 172 -4.20 11.34 9.02
N LEU A 173 -3.66 12.53 9.32
CA LEU A 173 -2.74 12.72 10.46
C LEU A 173 -3.43 12.92 11.80
N ASP A 174 -4.77 13.02 11.83
CA ASP A 174 -5.54 13.10 13.08
C ASP A 174 -5.74 11.73 13.74
N HIS A 175 -5.41 10.63 13.04
CA HIS A 175 -5.55 9.27 13.56
C HIS A 175 -4.43 8.94 14.55
N ASP A 176 -4.76 8.19 15.61
CA ASP A 176 -3.80 7.74 16.62
C ASP A 176 -2.68 6.86 16.02
N TYR A 177 -3.03 6.03 15.03
CA TYR A 177 -2.08 5.19 14.31
C TYR A 177 -2.29 5.27 12.80
N VAL A 178 -1.24 5.70 12.09
CA VAL A 178 -1.20 5.79 10.63
C VAL A 178 -0.23 4.76 10.07
N PHE A 179 -0.76 3.77 9.36
CA PHE A 179 0.04 2.79 8.62
C PHE A 179 0.07 3.16 7.15
N TRP A 180 1.21 3.64 6.66
CA TRP A 180 1.38 4.02 5.26
C TRP A 180 2.29 3.02 4.53
N MET A 181 1.77 2.40 3.48
CA MET A 181 2.49 1.43 2.66
C MET A 181 2.16 1.60 1.17
N GLY A 182 2.84 0.86 0.31
CA GLY A 182 2.58 0.89 -1.13
C GLY A 182 3.84 0.69 -1.98
N ASP A 183 3.63 0.79 -3.30
CA ASP A 183 4.71 1.03 -4.25
C ASP A 183 5.00 2.53 -4.32
N LEU A 184 5.86 2.98 -3.41
CA LEU A 184 6.25 4.39 -3.32
C LEU A 184 7.21 4.82 -4.44
N ASN A 185 7.71 3.88 -5.25
CA ASN A 185 8.51 4.10 -6.45
C ASN A 185 9.81 4.93 -6.29
N PHE A 186 10.30 5.15 -5.06
CA PHE A 186 11.63 5.72 -4.84
C PHE A 186 12.71 4.75 -5.30
N ARG A 187 13.79 5.28 -5.88
CA ARG A 187 14.87 4.51 -6.51
C ARG A 187 16.21 4.78 -5.83
N LEU A 188 17.21 3.98 -6.18
CA LEU A 188 18.61 4.25 -5.83
C LEU A 188 19.20 5.27 -6.80
N ASP A 189 19.95 6.24 -6.28
CA ASP A 189 20.67 7.23 -7.08
C ASP A 189 22.19 7.00 -7.07
N GLY A 190 22.85 7.26 -8.21
CA GLY A 190 24.30 7.39 -8.27
C GLY A 190 25.08 6.07 -8.16
N LEU A 191 24.42 4.94 -8.35
CA LEU A 191 25.04 3.62 -8.47
C LEU A 191 24.66 3.00 -9.81
N ASP A 192 25.62 2.34 -10.46
CA ASP A 192 25.33 1.50 -11.62
C ASP A 192 24.87 0.10 -11.18
N LYS A 193 24.22 -0.62 -12.10
CA LYS A 193 23.66 -1.95 -11.84
C LYS A 193 24.72 -2.96 -11.32
N PRO A 194 25.93 -3.08 -11.92
CA PRO A 194 26.95 -4.00 -11.40
C PRO A 194 27.39 -3.68 -9.97
N THR A 195 27.44 -2.39 -9.59
CA THR A 195 27.75 -2.02 -8.20
C THR A 195 26.62 -2.40 -7.27
N VAL A 196 25.36 -2.17 -7.66
CA VAL A 196 24.19 -2.57 -6.87
C VAL A 196 24.17 -4.08 -6.64
N GLU A 197 24.33 -4.89 -7.69
CA GLU A 197 24.39 -6.36 -7.61
C GLU A 197 25.49 -6.83 -6.65
N LYS A 198 26.69 -6.26 -6.75
CA LYS A 198 27.81 -6.58 -5.85
C LYS A 198 27.51 -6.24 -4.38
N LEU A 199 26.76 -5.16 -4.13
CA LEU A 199 26.35 -4.80 -2.76
C LEU A 199 25.27 -5.73 -2.23
N ILE A 200 24.34 -6.17 -3.09
CA ILE A 200 23.31 -7.17 -2.77
C ILE A 200 23.98 -8.50 -2.40
N ASP A 201 24.92 -9.00 -3.22
CA ASP A 201 25.65 -10.25 -2.98
C ASP A 201 26.40 -10.24 -1.64
N ARG A 202 26.95 -9.07 -1.28
CA ARG A 202 27.69 -8.87 -0.02
C ARG A 202 26.77 -8.53 1.16
N LYS A 203 25.45 -8.49 0.96
CA LYS A 203 24.44 -8.09 1.95
C LYS A 203 24.74 -6.72 2.58
N ARG A 204 25.31 -5.79 1.81
CA ARG A 204 25.63 -4.42 2.26
C ARG A 204 24.45 -3.48 2.06
N PHE A 205 23.28 -3.84 2.59
CA PHE A 205 22.04 -3.11 2.39
C PHE A 205 22.07 -1.68 2.96
N SER A 206 22.77 -1.47 4.08
CA SER A 206 22.96 -0.13 4.67
C SER A 206 23.66 0.85 3.72
N GLU A 207 24.55 0.36 2.86
CA GLU A 207 25.19 1.18 1.83
C GLU A 207 24.20 1.52 0.71
N LEU A 208 23.39 0.57 0.26
CA LEU A 208 22.31 0.85 -0.70
C LEU A 208 21.33 1.90 -0.16
N ILE A 209 20.93 1.80 1.11
CA ILE A 209 20.03 2.77 1.76
C ILE A 209 20.61 4.19 1.83
N SER A 210 21.94 4.34 1.82
CA SER A 210 22.56 5.67 1.74
C SER A 210 22.27 6.37 0.40
N HIS A 211 22.03 5.58 -0.65
CA HIS A 211 21.69 6.01 -2.01
C HIS A 211 20.18 6.02 -2.30
N ASP A 212 19.35 5.58 -1.35
CA ASP A 212 17.89 5.53 -1.50
C ASP A 212 17.25 6.94 -1.42
N GLN A 213 16.43 7.26 -2.43
CA GLN A 213 15.76 8.54 -2.55
C GLN A 213 14.73 8.78 -1.43
N LEU A 214 14.01 7.76 -0.97
CA LEU A 214 13.02 7.91 0.12
C LEU A 214 13.74 8.28 1.42
N SER A 215 14.75 7.50 1.78
CA SER A 215 15.61 7.70 2.95
C SER A 215 16.23 9.10 2.95
N ARG A 216 16.74 9.55 1.80
CA ARG A 216 17.27 10.92 1.66
C ARG A 216 16.20 11.99 1.83
N SER A 217 15.00 11.78 1.28
CA SER A 217 13.88 12.73 1.39
C SER A 217 13.35 12.84 2.81
N ARG A 218 13.27 11.71 3.54
CA ARG A 218 12.96 11.64 4.98
C ARG A 218 14.00 12.36 5.82
N ARG A 219 15.30 12.13 5.59
CA ARG A 219 16.39 12.85 6.29
C ARG A 219 16.32 14.37 6.10
N LYS A 220 15.90 14.82 4.92
CA LYS A 220 15.67 16.25 4.61
C LYS A 220 14.34 16.79 5.14
N LYS A 221 13.53 15.97 5.82
CA LYS A 221 12.19 16.32 6.33
C LYS A 221 11.23 16.82 5.24
N LEU A 222 11.30 16.23 4.04
CA LEU A 222 10.43 16.61 2.92
C LEU A 222 9.16 15.77 2.82
N ILE A 223 9.15 14.60 3.45
CA ILE A 223 8.10 13.58 3.36
C ILE A 223 8.12 12.72 4.62
N PHE A 224 6.97 12.16 5.01
CA PHE A 224 6.85 11.22 6.12
C PHE A 224 7.51 11.71 7.43
N ILE A 225 7.30 13.00 7.74
CA ILE A 225 7.78 13.60 8.98
C ILE A 225 7.11 12.88 10.15
N ASP A 226 7.90 12.47 11.15
CA ASP A 226 7.48 11.72 12.35
C ASP A 226 6.96 10.28 12.11
N PHE A 227 6.93 9.80 10.87
CA PHE A 227 6.70 8.39 10.59
C PHE A 227 7.95 7.56 10.92
N LEU A 228 7.73 6.33 11.38
CA LEU A 228 8.79 5.35 11.61
C LEU A 228 8.84 4.33 10.47
N GLU A 229 10.04 3.96 10.07
CA GLU A 229 10.32 2.88 9.12
C GLU A 229 11.32 1.94 9.79
N GLY A 230 11.08 0.64 9.71
CA GLY A 230 11.98 -0.37 10.28
C GLY A 230 13.31 -0.47 9.53
N ASP A 231 14.29 -1.11 10.13
CA ASP A 231 15.56 -1.38 9.46
C ASP A 231 15.34 -2.27 8.22
N ILE A 232 15.93 -1.88 7.09
CA ILE A 232 15.86 -2.63 5.83
C ILE A 232 17.05 -3.59 5.78
N ASP A 233 16.79 -4.85 6.10
CA ASP A 233 17.75 -5.97 6.14
C ASP A 233 17.54 -6.98 5.01
N PHE A 234 16.76 -6.61 4.00
CA PHE A 234 16.42 -7.40 2.83
C PHE A 234 16.87 -6.72 1.53
N PRO A 235 17.07 -7.47 0.43
CA PRO A 235 17.53 -6.90 -0.84
C PRO A 235 16.42 -6.07 -1.53
N PRO A 236 16.75 -5.17 -2.48
CA PRO A 236 15.75 -4.37 -3.20
C PRO A 236 14.62 -5.23 -3.79
N THR A 237 13.37 -4.78 -3.68
CA THR A 237 12.19 -5.57 -4.10
C THR A 237 11.78 -5.33 -5.55
N PHE A 238 12.60 -4.64 -6.35
CA PHE A 238 12.34 -4.32 -7.74
C PHE A 238 13.66 -4.09 -8.51
N LYS A 239 13.78 -4.49 -9.79
CA LYS A 239 12.80 -5.19 -10.63
C LYS A 239 13.27 -6.62 -10.91
N PHE A 240 12.34 -7.56 -10.94
CA PHE A 240 12.62 -8.98 -11.22
C PHE A 240 12.08 -9.39 -12.59
N ASP A 241 12.72 -10.39 -13.19
CA ASP A 241 12.14 -11.13 -14.32
C ASP A 241 10.94 -11.95 -13.82
N LYS A 242 9.78 -11.79 -14.48
CA LYS A 242 8.53 -12.43 -14.07
C LYS A 242 8.69 -13.94 -13.89
N GLY A 243 8.23 -14.45 -12.74
CA GLY A 243 8.31 -15.88 -12.39
C GLY A 243 9.67 -16.32 -11.85
N THR A 244 10.57 -15.39 -11.56
CA THR A 244 11.91 -15.69 -11.00
C THR A 244 12.27 -14.72 -9.88
N ASP A 245 13.27 -15.10 -9.07
CA ASP A 245 13.92 -14.20 -8.10
C ASP A 245 15.17 -13.51 -8.69
N GLN A 246 15.31 -13.49 -10.02
CA GLN A 246 16.43 -12.84 -10.70
C GLN A 246 16.06 -11.40 -11.04
N TYR A 247 16.96 -10.46 -10.73
CA TYR A 247 16.79 -9.08 -11.14
C TYR A 247 16.81 -8.98 -12.66
N ASP A 248 15.92 -8.16 -13.23
CA ASP A 248 15.72 -8.07 -14.68
C ASP A 248 17.00 -7.66 -15.41
N SER A 249 17.31 -8.30 -16.55
CA SER A 249 18.54 -8.06 -17.32
C SER A 249 18.53 -6.77 -18.13
#